data_AF-A0A098AUA7-F1
#
_entry.id   AF-A0A098AUA7-F1
#
_cell.length_a   1.000
_cell.length_b   1.000
_cell.length_c   1.000
_cell.angle_alpha   90.00
_cell.angle_beta   90.00
_cell.angle_gamma   90.00
#
_symmetry.space_group_name_H-M   'P 1'
#
loop_
_entity.id
_entity.type
_entity.pdbx_description
1 polymer ?
#
loop_
_entity_poly.entity_id
_entity_poly.type
_entity_poly.pdbx_seq_one_letter_code
_entity_poly.pdbx_strand_id
1 'polypeptide(L)'
;MLALGSVFLVALRQGNYDDIFSYGLISTSSSLSSLIPPGVAMILYATITGTSVQDVFLVGLSMGIVFGVILAAYGVFYAIKL
;
A
#
# COMPACT_ATOMS: atom_id res chain seq x y z
N MET A 1 -0.15 5.75 9.86
CA MET A 1 -1.34 6.21 9.11
C MET A 1 -2.13 7.34 9.78
N LEU A 2 -2.18 7.42 11.13
CA LEU A 2 -3.02 8.39 11.89
C LEU A 2 -2.89 9.87 11.46
N ALA A 3 -1.73 10.32 10.95
CA ALA A 3 -1.53 11.70 10.52
C ALA A 3 -1.78 11.95 9.01
N LEU A 4 -1.59 10.94 8.16
CA LEU A 4 -1.68 11.10 6.70
C LEU A 4 -3.07 10.74 6.15
N GLY A 5 -3.81 9.87 6.84
CA GLY A 5 -5.14 9.43 6.38
C GLY A 5 -6.15 10.56 6.25
N SER A 6 -6.14 11.53 7.16
CA SER A 6 -7.03 12.71 7.10
C SER A 6 -6.71 13.62 5.91
N VAL A 7 -5.42 13.79 5.57
CA VAL A 7 -4.97 14.58 4.42
C VAL A 7 -5.44 13.94 3.11
N PHE A 8 -5.25 12.61 2.98
CA PHE A 8 -5.72 11.89 1.80
C PHE A 8 -7.24 11.88 1.67
N LEU A 9 -7.95 11.76 2.78
CA LEU A 9 -9.42 11.77 2.77
C LEU A 9 -9.98 13.12 2.29
N VAL A 10 -9.38 14.23 2.72
CA VAL A 10 -9.76 15.57 2.23
C VAL A 10 -9.49 15.69 0.73
N ALA A 11 -8.33 15.22 0.25
CA ALA A 11 -7.98 15.26 -1.17
C ALA A 11 -8.93 14.40 -2.03
N LEU A 12 -9.30 13.20 -1.56
CA LEU A 12 -10.24 12.31 -2.25
C LEU A 12 -11.65 12.90 -2.29
N ARG A 13 -12.11 13.53 -1.20
CA ARG A 13 -13.39 14.26 -1.18
C ARG A 13 -13.41 15.44 -2.14
N GLN A 14 -12.32 16.20 -2.24
CA GLN A 14 -12.19 17.28 -3.23
C GLN A 14 -12.23 16.75 -4.68
N GLY A 15 -11.79 15.50 -4.89
CA GLY A 15 -11.90 14.80 -6.17
C GLY A 15 -13.27 14.17 -6.45
N ASN A 16 -14.30 14.40 -5.62
CA ASN A 16 -15.61 13.76 -5.70
C ASN A 16 -15.58 12.22 -5.65
N TYR A 17 -14.57 11.62 -5.02
CA TYR A 17 -14.57 10.18 -4.75
C TYR A 17 -15.56 9.86 -3.63
N ASP A 18 -16.27 8.73 -3.77
CA ASP A 18 -17.20 8.25 -2.75
C ASP A 18 -16.50 8.02 -1.39
N ASP A 19 -17.20 8.32 -0.30
CA ASP A 19 -16.65 8.19 1.05
C ASP A 19 -16.30 6.73 1.36
N ILE A 20 -17.13 5.76 0.95
CA ILE A 20 -16.91 4.33 1.20
C ILE A 20 -15.65 3.86 0.45
N PHE A 21 -15.49 4.28 -0.81
CA PHE A 21 -14.29 4.01 -1.59
C PHE A 21 -13.04 4.62 -0.93
N SER A 22 -13.14 5.87 -0.48
CA SER A 22 -12.02 6.61 0.12
C SER A 22 -11.56 5.99 1.44
N TYR A 23 -12.49 5.61 2.32
CA TYR A 23 -12.17 4.88 3.56
C TYR A 23 -11.55 3.51 3.28
N GLY A 24 -12.08 2.78 2.29
CA GLY A 24 -11.53 1.49 1.86
C GLY A 24 -10.10 1.61 1.33
N LEU A 25 -9.83 2.61 0.49
CA LEU A 25 -8.52 2.87 -0.10
C LEU A 25 -7.47 3.25 0.97
N ILE A 26 -7.84 4.12 1.90
CA ILE A 26 -6.93 4.55 2.99
C ILE A 26 -6.64 3.38 3.95
N SER A 27 -7.65 2.59 4.31
CA SER A 27 -7.49 1.43 5.19
C SER A 27 -6.56 0.37 4.59
N THR A 28 -6.81 0.00 3.32
CA THR A 28 -6.00 -0.99 2.59
C THR A 28 -4.55 -0.54 2.37
N SER A 29 -4.33 0.76 2.12
CA SER A 29 -2.99 1.34 2.01
C SER A 29 -2.17 1.20 3.29
N SER A 30 -2.82 1.17 4.46
CA SER A 30 -2.13 1.00 5.75
C SER A 30 -1.53 -0.40 5.85
N SER A 31 -2.31 -1.42 5.53
CA SER A 31 -1.85 -2.81 5.50
C SER A 31 -0.75 -3.02 4.47
N LEU A 32 -0.88 -2.39 3.29
CA LEU A 32 0.12 -2.51 2.23
C LEU A 32 1.48 -1.92 2.61
N SER A 33 1.50 -0.82 3.38
CA SER A 33 2.76 -0.19 3.83
C SER A 33 3.64 -1.11 4.68
N SER A 34 3.04 -2.09 5.36
CA SER A 34 3.79 -3.08 6.16
C SER A 34 4.44 -4.17 5.29
N LEU A 35 3.98 -4.32 4.04
CA LEU A 35 4.47 -5.31 3.10
C LEU A 35 5.69 -4.81 2.31
N ILE A 36 5.84 -3.49 2.16
CA ILE A 36 6.91 -2.86 1.37
C ILE A 36 8.15 -2.67 2.27
N PRO A 37 9.26 -3.38 2.00
CA PRO A 37 10.51 -3.24 2.74
C PRO A 37 11.08 -1.84 2.55
N PRO A 38 11.75 -1.25 3.56
CA PRO A 38 12.67 -1.91 4.47
C PRO A 38 12.25 -1.74 5.95
N GLY A 39 11.63 -2.78 6.52
CA GLY A 39 11.27 -2.80 7.94
C GLY A 39 12.33 -3.50 8.80
N VAL A 40 12.49 -3.07 10.06
CA VAL A 40 13.37 -3.73 11.06
C VAL A 40 13.07 -5.23 11.17
N ALA A 41 11.80 -5.62 11.10
CA ALA A 41 11.36 -7.02 11.11
C ALA A 41 11.94 -7.84 9.94
N MET A 42 12.08 -7.24 8.76
CA MET A 42 12.63 -7.93 7.59
C MET A 42 14.13 -8.12 7.71
N ILE A 43 14.86 -7.11 8.21
CA ILE A 43 16.30 -7.23 8.47
C ILE A 43 16.55 -8.33 9.50
N LEU A 44 15.75 -8.38 10.57
CA LEU A 44 15.80 -9.45 11.56
C LEU A 44 15.48 -10.81 10.94
N TYR A 45 14.46 -10.92 10.08
CA TYR A 45 14.14 -12.15 9.37
C TYR A 45 15.30 -12.64 8.51
N ALA A 46 15.89 -11.77 7.69
CA ALA A 46 17.03 -12.08 6.84
C ALA A 46 18.25 -12.52 7.68
N THR A 47 18.48 -11.84 8.82
CA THR A 47 19.57 -12.17 9.75
C THR A 47 19.36 -13.54 10.42
N ILE A 48 18.13 -13.86 10.83
CA ILE A 48 17.80 -15.13 11.51
C ILE A 48 17.83 -16.31 10.53
N THR A 49 17.35 -16.11 9.30
CA THR A 49 17.27 -17.17 8.28
C THR A 49 18.53 -17.29 7.43
N GLY A 50 19.48 -16.36 7.56
CA GLY A 50 20.68 -16.30 6.74
C GLY A 50 20.41 -15.99 5.25
N THR A 51 19.19 -15.54 4.92
CA THR A 51 18.85 -15.11 3.55
C THR A 51 19.42 -13.71 3.28
N SER A 52 19.77 -13.45 2.02
CA SER A 52 20.27 -12.14 1.62
C SER A 52 19.20 -11.08 1.85
N VAL A 53 19.56 -10.01 2.59
CA VAL A 53 18.67 -8.85 2.78
C VAL A 53 18.19 -8.28 1.44
N GLN A 54 19.03 -8.38 0.40
CA GLN A 54 18.69 -7.94 -0.95
C GLN A 54 17.57 -8.77 -1.58
N ASP A 55 17.57 -10.09 -1.39
CA ASP A 55 16.54 -10.97 -1.96
C ASP A 55 15.19 -10.74 -1.28
N VAL A 56 15.22 -10.62 0.04
CA VAL A 56 14.01 -10.36 0.83
C VAL A 56 13.44 -8.96 0.49
N PHE A 57 14.30 -7.98 0.24
CA PHE A 57 13.91 -6.66 -0.26
C PHE A 57 13.26 -6.72 -1.65
N LEU A 58 13.90 -7.40 -2.60
CA LEU A 58 13.39 -7.57 -3.97
C LEU A 58 12.01 -8.23 -3.99
N VAL A 59 11.81 -9.26 -3.17
CA VAL A 59 10.51 -9.93 -3.03
C VAL A 59 9.46 -8.96 -2.49
N GLY A 60 9.75 -8.25 -1.40
CA GLY A 60 8.77 -7.31 -0.84
C GLY A 60 8.47 -6.11 -1.77
N LEU A 61 9.47 -5.61 -2.48
CA LEU A 61 9.28 -4.57 -3.50
C LEU A 61 8.39 -5.09 -4.65
N SER A 62 8.65 -6.30 -5.14
CA SER A 62 7.86 -6.91 -6.20
C SER A 62 6.39 -7.08 -5.79
N MET A 63 6.14 -7.51 -4.54
CA MET A 63 4.79 -7.61 -3.99
C MET A 63 4.12 -6.25 -3.87
N GLY A 64 4.85 -5.23 -3.40
CA GLY A 64 4.36 -3.84 -3.34
C GLY A 64 3.90 -3.32 -4.70
N ILE A 65 4.67 -3.59 -5.76
CA ILE A 65 4.32 -3.20 -7.13
C ILE A 65 3.05 -3.92 -7.59
N VAL A 66 2.94 -5.23 -7.38
CA VAL A 66 1.77 -6.02 -7.78
C VAL A 66 0.50 -5.48 -7.13
N PHE A 67 0.52 -5.28 -5.81
CA PHE A 67 -0.63 -4.71 -5.10
C PHE A 67 -0.93 -3.27 -5.52
N GLY A 68 0.11 -2.46 -5.74
CA GLY A 68 -0.05 -1.10 -6.25
C GLY A 68 -0.75 -1.06 -7.60
N VAL A 69 -0.37 -1.94 -8.54
CA VAL A 69 -1.00 -2.07 -9.85
C VAL A 69 -2.45 -2.54 -9.73
N ILE A 70 -2.74 -3.51 -8.86
CA ILE A 70 -4.11 -4.00 -8.64
C ILE A 70 -5.00 -2.89 -8.08
N LEU A 71 -4.53 -2.15 -7.08
CA LEU A 71 -5.24 -1.02 -6.48
C LEU A 71 -5.47 0.11 -7.50
N ALA A 72 -4.45 0.43 -8.30
CA ALA A 72 -4.57 1.41 -9.37
C ALA A 72 -5.59 0.97 -10.44
N ALA A 73 -5.53 -0.29 -10.89
CA ALA A 73 -6.49 -0.85 -11.85
C ALA A 73 -7.91 -0.85 -11.29
N TYR A 74 -8.10 -1.20 -10.01
CA TYR A 74 -9.39 -1.12 -9.34
C TYR A 74 -9.91 0.33 -9.27
N GLY A 75 -9.05 1.29 -8.93
CA GLY A 75 -9.40 2.71 -8.91
C GLY A 75 -9.82 3.24 -10.28
N VAL A 76 -9.08 2.88 -11.33
CA VAL A 76 -9.42 3.25 -12.72
C VAL A 76 -10.73 2.60 -13.15
N PHE A 77 -10.95 1.33 -12.84
CA PHE A 77 -12.20 0.64 -13.16
C PHE A 77 -13.40 1.26 -12.44
N TYR A 78 -13.23 1.63 -11.16
CA TYR A 78 -14.27 2.31 -10.38
C TYR A 78 -14.56 3.71 -10.94
N ALA A 79 -13.53 4.46 -11.34
CA ALA A 79 -13.69 5.79 -11.93
C ALA A 79 -14.35 5.79 -13.32
N ILE A 80 -14.15 4.74 -14.13
CA ILE A 80 -14.78 4.61 -15.47
C ILE A 80 -16.24 4.13 -15.36
N LYS A 81 -16.61 3.48 -14.25
CA LYS A 81 -17.94 2.91 -14.04
C LYS A 81 -18.91 3.87 -13.30
N LEU A 82 -18.38 4.96 -12.76
CA LEU A 82 -19.09 6.15 -12.26
C LEU A 82 -19.32 7.15 -13.40
#